data_AF-A0A7Y3T5L0-F1
#
_entry.id   AF-A0A7Y3T5L0-F1
#
_cell.length_a   1.000
_cell.length_b   1.000
_cell.length_c   1.000
_cell.angle_alpha   90.00
_cell.angle_beta   90.00
_cell.angle_gamma   90.00
#
_symmetry.space_group_name_H-M   'P 1'
#
loop_
_entity.id
_entity.type
_entity.pdbx_description
1 polymer ?
#
loop_
_entity_poly.entity_id
_entity_poly.type
_entity_poly.pdbx_seq_one_letter_code
_entity_poly.pdbx_strand_id
1 'polypeptide(L)'
;MARESYYRAKCGHEGCTEFARYTYSNRNELKRLDQTYGYGKYRCVRHSKPDEVLSPDNLRRTDEFSIFTEDYGRFWGKETSHSGFMHGPGFKAFVEDFPDGTVLRVTAEIILPLGEQSE
;
A
#
# COMPACT_ATOMS: atom_id res chain seq x y z
N MET A 1 -5.47 -30.86 13.74
CA MET A 1 -5.06 -29.53 13.23
C MET A 1 -5.91 -28.49 13.95
N ALA A 2 -5.29 -27.51 14.62
CA ALA A 2 -6.04 -26.49 15.36
C ALA A 2 -6.86 -25.62 14.38
N ARG A 3 -8.12 -25.33 14.72
CA ARG A 3 -9.00 -24.48 13.91
C ARG A 3 -8.49 -23.04 13.98
N GLU A 4 -7.99 -22.51 12.86
CA GLU A 4 -7.62 -21.10 12.78
C GLU A 4 -8.84 -20.23 13.10
N SER A 5 -8.66 -19.33 14.06
CA SER A 5 -9.70 -18.38 14.47
C SER A 5 -9.49 -17.06 13.74
N TYR A 6 -10.58 -16.52 13.17
CA TYR A 6 -10.54 -15.30 12.38
C TYR A 6 -11.48 -14.24 12.96
N TYR A 7 -10.98 -13.03 13.05
CA TYR A 7 -11.77 -11.84 13.34
C TYR A 7 -12.12 -11.14 12.01
N ARG A 8 -13.40 -10.77 11.85
CA ARG A 8 -13.90 -10.09 10.66
C ARG A 8 -14.27 -8.65 11.02
N ALA A 9 -13.53 -7.70 10.47
CA ALA A 9 -13.85 -6.28 10.61
C ALA A 9 -14.62 -5.79 9.38
N LYS A 10 -15.85 -5.30 9.56
CA LYS A 10 -16.59 -4.63 8.47
C LYS A 10 -16.12 -3.19 8.33
N CYS A 11 -15.94 -2.71 7.10
CA CYS A 11 -15.68 -1.30 6.87
C CYS A 11 -16.86 -0.46 7.40
N GLY A 12 -16.57 0.57 8.20
CA GLY A 12 -17.59 1.47 8.75
C GLY A 12 -18.04 2.58 7.80
N HIS A 13 -17.62 2.55 6.52
CA HIS A 13 -18.13 3.49 5.52
C HIS A 13 -19.53 3.08 5.10
N GLU A 14 -20.43 4.07 4.99
CA GLU A 14 -21.82 3.83 4.62
C GLU A 14 -21.89 3.15 3.24
N GLY A 15 -22.72 2.12 3.12
CA GLY A 15 -22.83 1.34 1.88
C GLY A 15 -21.65 0.41 1.57
N CYS A 16 -20.54 0.44 2.32
CA CYS A 16 -19.40 -0.42 2.05
C CYS A 16 -19.62 -1.86 2.54
N THR A 17 -19.34 -2.84 1.66
CA THR A 17 -19.48 -4.28 1.92
C THR A 17 -18.14 -4.98 2.17
N GLU A 18 -17.03 -4.24 2.22
CA GLU A 18 -15.69 -4.80 2.38
C GLU A 18 -15.43 -5.26 3.82
N PHE A 19 -14.68 -6.37 3.95
CA PHE A 19 -14.26 -6.93 5.22
C PHE A 19 -12.76 -7.23 5.22
N ALA A 20 -12.07 -6.83 6.28
CA ALA A 20 -10.75 -7.37 6.60
C ALA A 20 -10.87 -8.65 7.43
N ARG A 21 -9.95 -9.59 7.20
CA ARG A 21 -9.80 -10.82 7.99
C ARG A 21 -8.46 -10.80 8.69
N TYR A 22 -8.49 -10.93 10.01
CA TYR A 22 -7.29 -11.04 10.84
C TYR A 22 -7.31 -12.38 11.55
N THR A 23 -6.19 -13.09 11.51
CA THR A 23 -5.99 -14.28 12.32
C THR A 23 -5.69 -13.87 13.76
N TYR A 24 -6.14 -14.69 14.71
CA TYR A 24 -5.73 -14.55 16.11
C TYR A 24 -5.58 -15.93 16.75
N SER A 25 -4.66 -16.01 17.70
CA SER A 25 -4.30 -17.22 18.41
C SER A 25 -4.88 -17.29 19.83
N ASN A 26 -5.21 -16.12 20.41
CA ASN A 26 -5.64 -16.02 21.79
C ASN A 26 -6.67 -14.90 22.01
N ARG A 27 -7.30 -14.89 23.21
CA ARG A 27 -8.34 -13.93 23.57
C ARG A 27 -7.85 -12.49 23.69
N ASN A 28 -6.58 -12.27 24.04
CA ASN A 28 -6.02 -10.92 24.17
C ASN A 28 -5.84 -10.27 22.79
N GLU A 29 -5.38 -11.03 21.80
CA GLU A 29 -5.34 -10.59 20.40
C GLU A 29 -6.73 -10.27 19.87
N LEU A 30 -7.72 -11.13 20.13
CA LEU A 30 -9.12 -10.87 19.76
C LEU A 30 -9.62 -9.55 20.37
N LYS A 31 -9.36 -9.31 21.67
CA LYS A 31 -9.73 -8.06 22.35
C LYS A 31 -9.06 -6.84 21.72
N ARG A 32 -7.77 -6.95 21.35
CA ARG A 32 -7.04 -5.86 20.69
C ARG A 32 -7.62 -5.56 19.30
N LEU A 33 -7.95 -6.60 18.54
CA LEU A 33 -8.57 -6.47 17.21
C LEU A 33 -9.94 -5.81 17.31
N ASP A 34 -10.77 -6.22 18.27
CA ASP A 34 -12.08 -5.60 18.53
C ASP A 34 -11.96 -4.12 18.94
N GLN A 35 -11.01 -3.78 19.83
CA GLN A 35 -10.77 -2.39 20.23
C GLN A 35 -10.32 -1.50 19.06
N THR A 36 -9.48 -2.04 18.18
CA THR A 36 -8.88 -1.30 17.06
C THR A 36 -9.85 -1.16 15.89
N TYR A 37 -10.54 -2.24 15.51
CA TYR A 37 -11.27 -2.35 14.25
C TYR A 37 -12.77 -2.60 14.41
N GLY A 38 -13.22 -2.95 15.62
CA GLY A 38 -14.63 -3.18 15.92
C GLY A 38 -15.48 -1.94 15.77
N TYR A 39 -16.80 -2.13 15.82
CA TYR A 39 -17.80 -1.05 15.80
C TYR A 39 -17.65 -0.05 14.63
N GLY A 40 -17.22 -0.53 13.46
CA GLY A 40 -17.06 0.33 12.26
C GLY A 40 -15.83 1.24 12.28
N LYS A 41 -14.89 1.07 13.21
CA LYS A 41 -13.62 1.82 13.21
C LYS A 41 -12.73 1.45 12.02
N TYR A 42 -12.82 0.21 11.55
CA TYR A 42 -12.10 -0.22 10.35
C TYR A 42 -12.57 0.55 9.12
N ARG A 43 -11.61 1.05 8.34
CA ARG A 43 -11.80 1.63 7.02
C ARG A 43 -10.94 0.82 6.05
N CYS A 44 -11.54 0.32 4.98
CA CYS A 44 -10.75 -0.34 3.93
C CYS A 44 -9.86 0.67 3.18
N VAL A 45 -8.96 0.17 2.32
CA VAL A 45 -8.01 1.04 1.61
C VAL A 45 -8.73 2.06 0.73
N ARG A 46 -9.85 1.67 0.10
CA ARG A 46 -10.70 2.59 -0.68
C ARG A 46 -11.25 3.79 0.10
N HIS A 47 -11.39 3.67 1.43
CA HIS A 47 -11.97 4.72 2.27
C HIS A 47 -10.99 5.35 3.27
N SER A 48 -9.89 4.67 3.59
CA SER A 48 -8.81 5.24 4.41
C SER A 48 -7.80 6.00 3.56
N LYS A 49 -7.62 5.56 2.30
CA LYS A 49 -6.60 6.04 1.39
C LYS A 49 -7.08 6.01 -0.07
N PRO A 50 -8.16 6.73 -0.40
CA PRO A 50 -8.77 6.68 -1.73
C PRO A 50 -7.78 7.01 -2.86
N ASP A 51 -6.93 8.01 -2.67
CA ASP A 51 -5.95 8.46 -3.68
C ASP A 51 -4.86 7.41 -3.96
N GLU A 52 -4.68 6.46 -3.04
CA GLU A 52 -3.73 5.37 -3.23
C GLU A 52 -4.25 4.26 -4.14
N VAL A 53 -5.56 4.23 -4.39
CA VAL A 53 -6.25 3.17 -5.12
C VAL A 53 -6.44 3.60 -6.57
N LEU A 54 -5.95 2.76 -7.49
CA LEU A 54 -6.26 2.92 -8.90
C LEU A 54 -7.72 2.52 -9.16
N SER A 55 -8.43 3.34 -9.91
CA SER A 55 -9.85 3.20 -10.23
C SER A 55 -10.12 3.75 -11.64
N PRO A 56 -11.34 3.60 -12.19
CA PRO A 56 -11.70 4.25 -13.45
C PRO A 56 -11.47 5.77 -13.44
N ASP A 57 -11.62 6.42 -12.29
CA ASP A 57 -11.40 7.87 -12.10
C ASP A 57 -9.94 8.22 -11.73
N ASN A 58 -9.12 7.21 -11.41
CA ASN A 58 -7.72 7.35 -11.03
C ASN A 58 -6.89 6.24 -11.69
N LEU A 59 -6.64 6.38 -12.99
CA LEU A 59 -6.01 5.33 -13.80
C LEU A 59 -4.49 5.22 -13.58
N ARG A 60 -3.85 6.27 -13.03
CA ARG A 60 -2.39 6.35 -12.96
C ARG A 60 -1.92 6.89 -11.62
N ARG A 61 -0.99 6.18 -11.00
CA ARG A 61 -0.30 6.62 -9.79
C ARG A 61 1.20 6.54 -9.97
N THR A 62 1.87 7.60 -9.55
CA THR A 62 3.32 7.72 -9.64
C THR A 62 3.87 7.88 -8.23
N ASP A 63 5.00 7.22 -8.00
CA ASP A 63 5.78 7.36 -6.79
C ASP A 63 7.25 7.61 -7.12
N GLU A 64 7.89 8.49 -6.37
CA GLU A 64 9.25 8.95 -6.67
C GLU A 64 10.15 8.75 -5.48
N PHE A 65 11.37 8.32 -5.76
CA PHE A 65 12.42 8.09 -4.79
C PHE A 65 13.68 8.79 -5.27
N SER A 66 14.34 9.51 -4.38
CA SER A 66 15.60 10.19 -4.65
C SER A 66 16.75 9.45 -3.97
N ILE A 67 17.97 9.77 -4.39
CA ILE A 67 19.17 9.31 -3.70
C ILE A 67 19.44 10.19 -2.48
N PHE A 68 19.58 9.54 -1.33
CA PHE A 68 20.06 10.10 -0.07
C PHE A 68 21.50 9.64 0.13
N THR A 69 22.39 10.59 0.40
CA THR A 69 23.79 10.32 0.72
C THR A 69 23.99 10.59 2.21
N GLU A 70 24.27 9.52 2.96
CA GLU A 70 24.58 9.55 4.38
C GLU A 70 26.08 9.29 4.58
N ASP A 71 26.61 9.55 5.78
CA ASP A 71 28.04 9.35 6.10
C ASP A 71 28.55 7.92 5.85
N TYR A 72 27.65 6.94 5.85
CA TYR A 72 27.96 5.51 5.76
C TYR A 72 27.43 4.83 4.48
N GLY A 73 26.89 5.58 3.53
CA GLY A 73 26.47 5.02 2.24
C GLY A 73 25.37 5.81 1.55
N ARG A 74 24.94 5.30 0.39
CA ARG A 74 23.88 5.87 -0.42
C ARG A 74 22.63 5.00 -0.35
N PHE A 75 21.48 5.63 -0.44
CA PHE A 75 20.18 4.96 -0.27
C PHE A 75 19.12 5.60 -1.16
N TRP A 76 18.19 4.81 -1.66
CA TRP A 76 16.92 5.34 -2.16
C TRP A 76 16.05 5.78 -0.97
N GLY A 77 15.30 6.86 -1.12
CA GLY A 77 14.43 7.41 -0.09
C GLY A 77 13.46 8.47 -0.61
N LYS A 78 12.62 9.01 0.28
CA LYS A 78 11.68 10.11 -0.04
C LYS A 78 11.86 11.30 0.87
N GLU A 79 11.40 11.15 2.11
CA GLU A 79 11.60 12.10 3.21
C GLU A 79 12.83 11.71 4.04
N THR A 80 13.12 10.41 4.08
CA THR A 80 14.28 9.81 4.76
C THR A 80 14.90 8.74 3.87
N SER A 81 16.17 8.42 4.13
CA SER A 81 16.85 7.25 3.57
C SER A 81 16.11 5.95 3.93
N HIS A 82 16.14 4.97 3.03
CA HIS A 82 15.44 3.70 3.21
C HIS A 82 16.30 2.47 2.90
N SER A 83 16.75 2.31 1.65
CA SER A 83 17.49 1.11 1.22
C SER A 83 18.37 1.41 0.01
N GLY A 84 19.57 0.83 -0.04
CA GLY A 84 20.45 0.90 -1.22
C GLY A 84 19.95 0.08 -2.42
N PHE A 85 18.92 -0.76 -2.21
CA PHE A 85 18.28 -1.56 -3.24
C PHE A 85 16.76 -1.36 -3.22
N MET A 86 16.20 -1.06 -4.38
CA MET A 86 14.75 -0.96 -4.60
C MET A 86 14.28 -1.93 -5.67
N HIS A 87 13.06 -2.43 -5.50
CA HIS A 87 12.45 -3.38 -6.42
C HIS A 87 10.93 -3.24 -6.43
N GLY A 88 10.34 -3.71 -7.52
CA GLY A 88 8.90 -3.83 -7.70
C GLY A 88 8.58 -4.62 -8.96
N PRO A 89 7.31 -4.69 -9.36
CA PRO A 89 6.94 -5.33 -10.63
C PRO A 89 7.71 -4.70 -11.79
N GLY A 90 8.52 -5.50 -12.49
CA GLY A 90 9.23 -5.07 -13.70
C GLY A 90 10.54 -4.31 -13.49
N PHE A 91 11.01 -4.09 -12.25
CA PHE A 91 12.29 -3.40 -12.03
C PHE A 91 13.06 -3.85 -10.77
N LYS A 92 14.37 -3.62 -10.83
CA LYS A 92 15.34 -3.73 -9.73
C LYS A 92 16.36 -2.62 -9.92
N ALA A 93 16.75 -1.94 -8.85
CA ALA A 93 17.69 -0.83 -8.92
C ALA A 93 18.59 -0.78 -7.68
N PHE A 94 19.90 -0.88 -7.88
CA PHE A 94 20.89 -0.57 -6.85
C PHE A 94 21.27 0.90 -6.97
N VAL A 95 21.34 1.61 -5.85
CA VAL A 95 21.60 3.05 -5.83
C VAL A 95 23.00 3.41 -6.32
N GLU A 96 23.97 2.51 -6.11
CA GLU A 96 25.37 2.74 -6.48
C GLU A 96 25.60 2.79 -8.01
N ASP A 97 24.65 2.29 -8.80
CA ASP A 97 24.73 2.31 -10.26
C ASP A 97 24.34 3.67 -10.86
N PHE A 98 23.89 4.63 -10.04
CA PHE A 98 23.35 5.92 -10.50
C PHE A 98 24.09 7.12 -9.89
N PRO A 99 24.22 8.24 -10.63
CA PRO A 99 24.79 9.48 -10.10
C PRO A 99 23.82 10.21 -9.17
N ASP A 100 24.35 11.12 -8.35
CA ASP A 100 23.53 11.98 -7.49
C ASP A 100 22.54 12.84 -8.29
N GLY A 101 21.41 13.16 -7.67
CA GLY A 101 20.28 13.83 -8.33
C GLY A 101 19.39 12.89 -9.15
N THR A 102 19.70 11.59 -9.24
CA THR A 102 18.82 10.61 -9.88
C THR A 102 17.53 10.44 -9.08
N VAL A 103 16.40 10.42 -9.81
CA VAL A 103 15.08 10.09 -9.28
C VAL A 103 14.60 8.79 -9.90
N LEU A 104 14.35 7.80 -9.05
CA LEU A 104 13.62 6.59 -9.42
C LEU A 104 12.12 6.88 -9.36
N ARG A 105 11.48 6.99 -10.52
CA ARG A 105 10.04 7.17 -10.66
C ARG A 105 9.37 5.84 -11.02
N VAL A 106 8.51 5.33 -10.14
CA VAL A 106 7.70 4.12 -10.35
C VAL A 106 6.27 4.55 -10.67
N THR A 107 5.75 4.11 -11.82
CA THR A 107 4.35 4.38 -12.20
C THR A 107 3.59 3.07 -12.31
N ALA A 108 2.44 3.01 -11.65
CA ALA A 108 1.41 2.02 -11.93
C ALA A 108 0.28 2.69 -12.72
N GLU A 109 -0.08 2.11 -13.86
CA GLU A 109 -1.07 2.66 -14.78
C GLU A 109 -2.00 1.54 -15.25
N ILE A 110 -3.32 1.79 -15.22
CA ILE A 110 -4.35 0.92 -15.76
C ILE A 110 -4.72 1.44 -17.14
N ILE A 111 -4.56 0.57 -18.15
CA ILE A 111 -5.03 0.83 -19.51
C ILE A 111 -6.41 0.18 -19.64
N LEU A 112 -7.43 1.01 -19.82
CA LEU A 112 -8.79 0.53 -20.08
C LEU A 112 -8.90 -0.02 -21.51
N PRO A 113 -9.78 -1.00 -21.76
CA PRO A 113 -10.04 -1.48 -23.11
C PRO A 113 -10.58 -0.35 -23.98
N LEU A 114 -10.11 -0.27 -25.22
CA LEU A 114 -10.66 0.65 -26.23
C LEU A 114 -12.08 0.17 -26.57
N GLY A 115 -13.12 0.80 -26.01
CA GLY A 115 -14.51 0.49 -26.41
C GLY A 115 -15.64 0.81 -25.44
N GLU A 116 -15.40 1.17 -24.18
CA GLU A 116 -16.48 1.55 -23.26
C GLU A 116 -16.33 3.02 -22.85
N GLN A 117 -16.68 3.92 -23.79
CA GLN A 117 -17.22 5.22 -23.38
C GLN A 117 -18.66 4.94 -22.95
N SER A 118 -18.91 4.92 -21.65
CA SER A 118 -20.27 4.93 -21.13
C SER A 118 -20.92 6.25 -21.54
N GLU A 119 -21.91 6.19 -22.44
CA GLU A 119 -22.91 7.25 -22.63
C GLU A 119 -23.68 7.51 -21.34
#